data_AF-A0A249WNQ9-F1
#
_entry.id   AF-A0A249WNQ9-F1
#
_cell.length_a   1.000
_cell.length_b   1.000
_cell.length_c   1.000
_cell.angle_alpha   90.00
_cell.angle_beta   90.00
_cell.angle_gamma   90.00
#
_symmetry.space_group_name_H-M   'P 1'
#
loop_
_entity.id
_entity.type
_entity.pdbx_description
1 polymer ?
#
loop_
_entity_poly.entity_id
_entity_poly.type
_entity_poly.pdbx_seq_one_letter_code
_entity_poly.pdbx_strand_id
1 'polypeptide(L)' 'MFVDFINIGYRKDINAGSLGTMLMWKNLTALYQEAAENNLNLYYSYGMMSGEYKTRWCHPVSLGRSII' A
#
# COMPACT_ATOMS: atom_id res chain seq x y z
N MET A 1 -3.37 2.86 -13.27
CA MET A 1 -2.50 3.60 -12.35
C MET A 1 -1.63 2.60 -11.59
N PHE A 2 -0.31 2.81 -11.59
CA PHE A 2 0.63 1.98 -10.83
C PHE A 2 1.27 2.84 -9.75
N VAL A 3 1.35 2.33 -8.52
CA VAL A 3 1.87 3.05 -7.36
C VAL A 3 2.80 2.16 -6.55
N ASP A 4 3.98 2.67 -6.23
CA ASP A 4 4.91 2.03 -5.31
C ASP A 4 4.83 2.65 -3.91
N PHE A 5 4.73 1.77 -2.92
CA PHE A 5 5.02 2.12 -1.54
C PHE A 5 6.52 2.31 -1.36
N ILE A 6 6.95 3.55 -1.10
CA ILE A 6 8.37 3.88 -0.92
C ILE A 6 8.78 3.69 0.55
N ASN A 7 8.14 4.43 1.47
CA ASN A 7 8.46 4.38 2.89
C ASN A 7 7.31 4.89 3.77
N ILE A 8 7.43 4.65 5.08
CA ILE A 8 6.58 5.25 6.10
C ILE A 8 7.42 5.49 7.36
N GLY A 9 7.23 6.64 7.99
CA GLY A 9 7.88 7.00 9.24
C GLY A 9 6.91 7.70 10.16
N TYR A 10 6.88 7.30 11.43
CA TYR A 10 6.11 7.95 12.47
C TYR A 10 6.78 7.75 13.82
N ARG A 11 6.55 8.70 14.72
CA ARG A 11 6.97 8.61 16.11
C ARG A 11 6.29 7.43 16.79
N LYS A 12 7.06 6.58 17.47
CA LYS A 12 6.54 5.40 18.21
C LYS A 12 6.24 5.70 19.68
N ASP A 13 6.74 6.81 20.19
CA ASP A 13 6.61 7.27 21.57
C ASP A 13 5.29 8.03 21.83
N ILE A 14 4.49 8.25 20.78
CA ILE A 14 3.15 8.80 20.89
C ILE A 14 2.14 7.68 21.10
N ASN A 15 1.34 7.78 22.16
CA ASN A 15 0.33 6.81 22.52
C ASN A 15 -0.94 6.98 21.67
N ALA A 16 -0.76 7.00 20.35
CA ALA A 16 -1.79 7.31 19.36
C ALA A 16 -2.35 6.05 18.66
N GLY A 17 -2.12 4.85 19.22
CA GLY A 17 -2.58 3.59 18.64
C GLY A 17 -1.84 3.19 17.36
N SER A 18 -2.52 2.46 16.46
CA SER A 18 -1.93 1.84 15.26
C SER A 18 -1.68 2.83 14.11
N LEU A 19 -0.80 3.81 14.30
CA LEU A 19 -0.49 4.87 13.33
C LEU A 19 -0.11 4.36 11.94
N GLY A 20 0.72 3.31 11.86
CA GLY A 20 1.09 2.72 10.57
C GLY A 20 -0.13 2.23 9.78
N THR A 21 -1.12 1.66 10.45
CA THR A 21 -2.37 1.19 9.85
C THR A 21 -3.24 2.37 9.41
N MET A 22 -3.36 3.41 10.24
CA MET A 22 -4.14 4.59 9.89
C MET A 22 -3.57 5.33 8.67
N LEU A 23 -2.25 5.48 8.62
CA LEU A 23 -1.55 6.10 7.50
C LEU A 23 -1.68 5.27 6.21
N MET A 24 -1.55 3.94 6.31
CA MET A 24 -1.78 3.04 5.17
C MET A 24 -3.22 3.15 4.64
N TRP A 25 -4.22 3.12 5.53
CA TRP A 25 -5.62 3.26 5.15
C TRP A 25 -5.86 4.58 4.42
N LYS A 26 -5.42 5.70 5.00
CA LYS A 26 -5.57 7.03 4.38
C LYS A 26 -4.96 7.09 2.98
N ASN A 27 -3.75 6.58 2.80
CA ASN A 27 -3.07 6.59 1.50
C ASN A 27 -3.84 5.76 0.47
N LEU A 28 -4.24 4.54 0.83
CA LEU A 28 -4.97 3.67 -0.08
C LEU A 28 -6.33 4.26 -0.47
N THR A 29 -7.08 4.84 0.48
CA THR A 29 -8.35 5.50 0.17
C THR A 29 -8.18 6.63 -0.83
N ALA A 30 -7.15 7.47 -0.66
CA ALA A 30 -6.87 8.56 -1.60
C ALA A 30 -6.54 8.03 -3.00
N LEU A 31 -5.71 6.99 -3.10
CA LEU A 31 -5.34 6.38 -4.38
C LEU A 31 -6.54 5.69 -5.07
N TYR A 32 -7.40 5.03 -4.30
CA TYR A 32 -8.63 4.44 -4.84
C TYR A 32 -9.57 5.51 -5.39
N GLN A 33 -9.72 6.63 -4.68
CA GLN A 33 -10.54 7.74 -5.15
C GLN A 33 -9.97 8.34 -6.44
N GLU A 34 -8.67 8.62 -6.48
CA GLU A 34 -8.01 9.15 -7.68
C GLU A 34 -8.13 8.21 -8.88
N ALA A 35 -7.91 6.90 -8.66
CA ALA A 35 -8.04 5.91 -9.71
C ALA A 35 -9.49 5.81 -10.23
N ALA A 36 -10.49 5.89 -9.35
CA ALA A 36 -11.90 5.89 -9.71
C ALA A 36 -12.30 7.15 -10.50
N GLU A 37 -11.86 8.33 -10.06
CA GLU A 37 -12.12 9.61 -10.75
C GLU A 37 -11.53 9.63 -12.17
N ASN A 38 -10.40 8.94 -12.38
CA ASN A 38 -9.75 8.83 -13.68
C ASN A 38 -10.14 7.57 -14.48
N ASN A 39 -11.06 6.75 -13.95
CA ASN A 39 -11.48 5.47 -14.55
C ASN A 39 -10.31 4.52 -14.88
N LEU A 40 -9.34 4.42 -13.96
CA LEU A 40 -8.14 3.58 -14.08
C LEU A 40 -8.19 2.40 -13.09
N ASN A 41 -7.68 1.25 -13.53
CA ASN A 41 -7.35 0.17 -12.60
C ASN A 41 -6.16 0.58 -11.72
N LEU A 42 -6.26 0.34 -10.40
CA LEU A 42 -5.18 0.62 -9.44
C LEU A 42 -4.34 -0.65 -9.19
N TYR A 43 -3.04 -0.55 -9.43
CA TYR A 43 -2.04 -1.57 -9.10
C TYR A 43 -1.08 -1.01 -8.07
N TYR A 44 -1.03 -1.65 -6.90
CA TYR A 44 -0.23 -1.19 -5.77
C TYR A 44 0.89 -2.17 -5.46
N SER A 45 2.13 -1.68 -5.43
CA SER A 45 3.34 -2.45 -5.15
C SER A 45 3.90 -2.07 -3.79
N TYR A 46 4.16 -3.08 -2.95
CA TYR A 46 4.83 -2.90 -1.66
C TYR A 46 6.34 -3.20 -1.70
N GLY A 47 6.92 -3.34 -2.90
CA GLY A 47 8.28 -3.84 -3.09
C GLY A 47 8.58 -5.13 -2.31
N MET A 48 9.85 -5.31 -1.94
CA MET A 48 10.37 -6.48 -1.23
C MET A 48 10.24 -6.34 0.29
N MET A 49 9.01 -6.20 0.79
CA MET A 49 8.73 -6.32 2.24
C MET A 49 8.08 -7.67 2.54
N SER A 50 8.58 -8.40 3.53
CA SER A 50 8.03 -9.67 4.01
C SER A 50 6.91 -9.44 5.04
N GLY A 51 5.95 -10.38 5.12
CA GLY A 51 5.05 -10.51 6.27
C GLY A 51 3.54 -10.40 6.00
N GLU A 52 2.76 -10.88 6.96
CA GLU A 52 1.28 -10.92 6.96
C GLU A 52 0.61 -9.54 6.92
N TYR A 53 1.34 -8.47 7.23
CA TYR A 53 0.78 -7.12 7.24
C TYR A 53 0.24 -6.71 5.85
N LYS A 54 0.86 -7.20 4.77
CA LYS A 54 0.50 -6.83 3.39
C LYS A 54 -0.81 -7.44 2.91
N THR A 55 -1.15 -8.63 3.39
CA THR A 55 -2.39 -9.33 2.98
C THR A 55 -3.65 -8.62 3.45
N ARG A 56 -3.51 -7.65 4.36
CA ARG A 56 -4.62 -6.82 4.87
C ARG A 56 -5.13 -5.78 3.88
N TRP A 57 -4.30 -5.38 2.91
CA TRP A 57 -4.54 -4.16 2.14
C TRP A 57 -4.83 -4.41 0.66
N CYS A 58 -4.28 -5.49 0.10
CA CYS A 58 -4.39 -5.77 -1.32
C CYS A 58 -4.54 -7.27 -1.54
N HIS A 59 -5.22 -7.64 -2.63
CA HIS A 59 -5.22 -9.00 -3.14
C HIS A 59 -3.86 -9.27 -3.80
N PRO A 60 -3.02 -10.15 -3.25
CA PRO A 60 -1.72 -10.43 -3.84
C PRO A 60 -1.92 -11.11 -5.20
N VAL A 61 -1.26 -10.57 -6.21
CA VAL A 61 -1.19 -11.15 -7.56
C VAL A 61 0.25 -11.54 -7.83
N SER A 62 0.45 -12.78 -8.28
CA SER A 62 1.78 -13.23 -8.70
C SER A 62 2.16 -12.48 -9.97
N LEU A 63 3.21 -11.67 -9.89
CA LEU A 63 3.87 -11.14 -11.07
C LEU A 63 4.69 -12.31 -11.62
N GLY A 64 4.25 -12.90 -12.74
CA GLY A 64 4.99 -13.98 -13.40
C GLY A 64 6.47 -13.60 -13.54
N ARG A 65 7.36 -14.52 -13.15
CA ARG A 65 8.83 -14.37 -13.10
C ARG A 65 9.38 -13.25 -14.00
N SER A 66 10.04 -12.25 -13.41
CA SER A 66 11.06 -11.51 -14.14
C SER A 66 12.14 -12.49 -14.57
N ILE A 67 12.25 -12.72 -15.88
CA ILE A 67 13.41 -13.34 -16.48
C ILE A 67 14.50 -12.26 -16.43
N ILE A 68 15.46 -12.43 -15.51
CA ILE A 68 16.75 -11.72 -15.56
C ILE A 68 17.63 -12.45 -16.56
#